data_AF-A0A5K1CSW2-F1
#
_entry.id   AF-A0A5K1CSW2-F1
#
_cell.length_a   1.000
_cell.length_b   1.000
_cell.length_c   1.000
_cell.angle_alpha   90.00
_cell.angle_beta   90.00
_cell.angle_gamma   90.00
#
_symmetry.space_group_name_H-M   'P 1'
#
loop_
_entity.id
_entity.type
_entity.pdbx_description
1 polymer ?
#
loop_
_entity_poly.entity_id
_entity_poly.type
_entity_poly.pdbx_seq_one_letter_code
_entity_poly.pdbx_strand_id
1 'polypeptide(L)' 'YDKENPKVVSNCGHHFHLSCILEWMERSDSCAVCNQ' A
#
# COMPACT_ATOMS: atom_id res chain seq x y z
N TYR A 1 11.34 -0.55 -4.82
CA TYR A 1 10.42 -0.42 -5.97
C TYR A 1 11.17 -0.75 -7.22
N ASP A 2 10.88 -1.92 -7.78
CA ASP A 2 11.47 -2.43 -9.00
C ASP A 2 10.49 -2.24 -10.16
N LYS A 3 10.96 -2.34 -11.40
CA LYS A 3 10.07 -2.27 -12.59
C LYS A 3 8.94 -3.30 -12.53
N GLU A 4 9.17 -4.41 -11.82
CA GLU A 4 8.19 -5.49 -11.60
C GLU A 4 7.27 -5.24 -10.39
N ASN A 5 7.63 -4.32 -9.48
CA ASN A 5 6.81 -3.99 -8.31
C ASN A 5 6.77 -2.45 -8.10
N PRO A 6 5.90 -1.75 -8.85
CA PRO A 6 5.81 -0.30 -8.82
C PRO A 6 5.35 0.19 -7.44
N LYS A 7 5.72 1.42 -7.10
CA LYS A 7 5.21 2.11 -5.91
C LYS A 7 3.77 2.51 -6.12
N VAL A 8 2.93 2.19 -5.14
CA VAL A 8 1.56 2.67 -5.03
C VAL A 8 1.50 3.71 -3.94
N VAL A 9 0.85 4.84 -4.23
CA VAL A 9 0.59 5.89 -3.25
C VAL A 9 -0.84 5.73 -2.78
N SER A 10 -1.03 5.54 -1.49
CA SER A 10 -2.34 5.47 -0.86
C SER A 10 -2.96 6.87 -0.71
N ASN A 11 -4.25 6.93 -0.36
CA ASN A 11 -4.98 8.19 -0.21
C ASN A 11 -4.44 9.06 0.95
N CYS A 12 -3.80 8.44 1.94
CA CYS A 12 -3.06 9.09 3.04
C CYS A 12 -1.69 9.65 2.60
N GLY A 13 -1.27 9.46 1.35
CA GLY A 13 0.04 9.89 0.83
C GLY A 13 1.20 8.94 1.15
N HIS A 14 0.91 7.75 1.69
CA HIS A 14 1.94 6.77 2.04
C HIS A 14 2.27 5.87 0.86
N HIS A 15 3.54 5.51 0.73
CA HIS A 15 4.03 4.71 -0.38
C HIS A 15 4.15 3.25 0.04
N PHE A 16 3.62 2.34 -0.78
CA PHE A 16 3.68 0.91 -0.56
C PHE A 16 4.10 0.17 -1.81
N HIS A 17 4.70 -1.00 -1.65
CA HIS A 17 4.83 -1.95 -2.76
C HIS A 17 3.44 -2.41 -3.18
N LEU A 18 3.18 -2.49 -4.48
CA LEU A 18 1.89 -2.93 -5.01
C LEU A 18 1.44 -4.26 -4.41
N SER A 19 2.31 -5.27 -4.38
CA SER A 19 1.97 -6.57 -3.77
C SER A 19 1.60 -6.44 -2.29
N CYS A 20 2.37 -5.67 -1.51
CA CYS A 20 2.15 -5.53 -0.08
C CYS A 20 0.85 -4.79 0.26
N ILE A 21 0.49 -3.75 -0.51
CA ILE A 21 -0.76 -3.01 -0.26
C ILE A 21 -1.99 -3.83 -0.67
N LEU A 22 -1.89 -4.67 -1.69
CA LEU A 22 -2.98 -5.57 -2.08
C LEU A 22 -3.22 -6.62 -1.00
N GLU A 23 -2.17 -7.30 -0.53
CA GLU A 23 -2.28 -8.25 0.58
C GLU A 23 -2.81 -7.58 1.87
N TRP A 24 -2.44 -6.31 2.08
CA TRP A 24 -2.94 -5.54 3.21
C TRP A 24 -4.42 -5.22 3.08
N MET A 25 -4.89 -4.78 1.90
CA MET A 25 -6.31 -4.48 1.65
C MET A 25 -7.21 -5.71 1.80
N GLU A 26 -6.71 -6.93 1.57
CA GLU A 26 -7.45 -8.15 1.87
C GLU A 26 -7.72 -8.36 3.38
N ARG A 27 -6.92 -7.71 4.24
CA ARG A 27 -7.00 -7.80 5.71
C ARG A 27 -7.57 -6.54 6.35
N SER A 28 -7.37 -5.38 5.74
CA SER A 28 -7.81 -4.08 6.26
C SER A 28 -7.84 -3.01 5.17
N ASP A 29 -8.96 -2.30 5.08
CA ASP A 29 -9.12 -1.12 4.20
C ASP A 29 -8.46 0.16 4.74
N SER A 30 -7.80 0.10 5.90
CA SER A 30 -7.18 1.26 6.54
C SER A 30 -5.67 1.33 6.28
N CYS A 31 -5.13 2.55 6.22
CA CYS A 31 -3.73 2.80 5.89
C CYS A 31 -2.78 2.17 6.94
N ALA A 32 -1.92 1.20 6.58
CA ALA A 32 -1.03 0.49 7.52
C ALA A 32 -0.03 1.39 8.30
N VAL A 33 0.16 2.62 7.86
CA VAL A 33 1.10 3.59 8.48
C VAL A 33 0.40 4.53 9.45
N CYS A 34 -0.78 5.05 9.09
CA CYS A 34 -1.50 6.05 9.89
C CYS A 34 -2.88 5.59 10.38
N ASN A 35 -3.30 4.36 10.07
CA ASN A 35 -4.59 3.76 10.39
C ASN A 35 -5.79 4.67 10.02
N GLN A 36 -5.67 5.36 8.89
CA GLN A 36 -6.69 6.26 8.33
C GLN A 36 -7.50 5.54 7.25
#